data_AF-A0A7W0G0H9-F1
#
_entry.id   AF-A0A7W0G0H9-F1
#
_cell.length_a   1.000
_cell.length_b   1.000
_cell.length_c   1.000
_cell.angle_alpha   90.00
_cell.angle_beta   90.00
_cell.angle_gamma   90.00
#
_symmetry.space_group_name_H-M   'P 1'
#
loop_
_entity.id
_entity.type
_entity.pdbx_description
1 polymer ?
#
loop_
_entity_poly.entity_id
_entity_poly.type
_entity_poly.pdbx_seq_one_letter_code
_entity_poly.pdbx_strand_id
1 'polypeptide(L)'
;ERARQAAIARAAAIARQRAADQALRDEAVANILKDETTGEDLEVRRVAVEALGDRAGTVVVMSPKTGQVYTVVNQDWAIRKGFKPCSTIKLVSGLAGLAENVIDPLQTVNIGTSSYRLDLTDSLAFSNNAYFQKVGGEVGFDKLMDYARKLGLGQPTGINHRFESPGRLPVFKQGYAINHMSSHGDDIEVTPVQLASMTSTLANGGKVLVPHLPRTPEENVRFKREVKRDLDVSQDHVRRLVPGMIGAVNYGTAKGAYDPIQTVAGKTGSCRGQGSWLGLFTSYAPVNDPQLVVSVVLRNSGARGKYAAAVAGKIYRGLNQRFGTRPGSTPAMLANDMLAPRPKIDPARAAEISDEEKDDDAASGDTSDAYVVSEATGSDAQGTTGQSNVKKTAKTIYRPTFSTTPNVPAVTPTPAPMQNQNTGTGRPRRVSDKP
;
A
#
# COMPACT_ATOMS: atom_id res chain seq x y z
N GLU A 1 -31.59 6.10 -34.55
CA GLU A 1 -32.02 6.56 -33.22
C GLU A 1 -31.16 6.01 -32.07
N ARG A 2 -31.02 4.68 -31.92
CA ARG A 2 -30.17 4.05 -30.87
C ARG A 2 -28.74 4.60 -30.81
N ALA A 3 -28.07 4.76 -31.95
CA ALA A 3 -26.71 5.34 -32.01
C ALA A 3 -26.65 6.78 -31.48
N ARG A 4 -27.70 7.58 -31.71
CA ARG A 4 -27.80 8.96 -31.21
C ARG A 4 -28.04 8.98 -29.71
N GLN A 5 -28.90 8.10 -29.19
CA GLN A 5 -29.12 7.94 -27.75
C GLN A 5 -27.84 7.49 -27.03
N ALA A 6 -27.11 6.51 -27.61
CA ALA A 6 -25.83 6.06 -27.09
C ALA A 6 -24.77 7.19 -27.08
N ALA A 7 -24.71 8.01 -28.14
CA ALA A 7 -23.81 9.16 -28.19
C ALA A 7 -24.13 10.22 -27.12
N ILE A 8 -25.42 10.51 -26.90
CA ILE A 8 -25.87 11.44 -25.85
C ILE A 8 -25.51 10.89 -24.46
N ALA A 9 -25.78 9.61 -24.21
CA ALA A 9 -25.45 8.95 -22.94
C ALA A 9 -23.93 8.97 -22.67
N ARG A 10 -23.11 8.71 -23.71
CA ARG A 10 -21.65 8.78 -23.62
C ARG A 10 -21.17 10.21 -23.33
N ALA A 11 -21.70 11.21 -24.03
CA ALA A 11 -21.36 12.61 -23.79
C ALA A 11 -21.73 13.05 -22.36
N ALA A 12 -22.90 12.65 -21.86
CA ALA A 12 -23.32 12.91 -20.49
C ALA A 12 -22.44 12.20 -19.45
N ALA A 13 -22.00 10.96 -19.72
CA ALA A 13 -21.06 10.25 -18.86
C ALA A 13 -19.70 10.96 -18.78
N ILE A 14 -19.15 11.38 -19.93
CA ILE A 14 -17.88 12.13 -19.99
C ILE A 14 -18.02 13.47 -19.25
N ALA A 15 -19.13 14.19 -19.43
CA ALA A 15 -19.37 15.45 -18.74
C ALA A 15 -19.43 15.27 -17.21
N ARG A 16 -20.13 14.23 -16.72
CA ARG A 16 -20.18 13.89 -15.29
C ARG A 16 -18.80 13.55 -14.73
N GLN A 17 -18.01 12.76 -15.46
CA GLN A 17 -16.65 12.41 -15.07
C GLN A 17 -15.73 13.63 -14.99
N ARG A 18 -15.79 14.53 -15.97
CA ARG A 18 -15.03 15.79 -15.96
C ARG A 18 -15.43 16.69 -14.80
N ALA A 19 -16.72 16.79 -14.50
CA ALA A 19 -17.21 17.56 -13.35
C ALA A 19 -16.72 16.97 -12.02
N ALA A 20 -16.75 15.64 -11.86
CA ALA A 20 -16.23 14.97 -10.68
C ALA A 20 -14.71 15.18 -10.51
N ASP A 21 -13.94 15.10 -11.59
CA ASP A 21 -12.51 15.39 -11.57
C ASP A 21 -12.20 16.85 -11.24
N GLN A 22 -13.01 17.78 -11.73
CA GLN A 22 -12.87 19.20 -11.39
C GLN A 22 -13.16 19.43 -9.91
N ALA A 23 -14.22 18.85 -9.37
CA ALA A 23 -14.53 18.96 -7.94
C ALA A 23 -13.40 18.43 -7.05
N LEU A 24 -12.73 17.34 -7.45
CA LEU A 24 -11.55 16.83 -6.73
C LEU A 24 -10.36 17.78 -6.79
N ARG A 25 -10.15 18.46 -7.93
CA ARG A 25 -9.10 19.49 -8.06
C ARG A 25 -9.41 20.70 -7.19
N ASP A 26 -10.65 21.17 -7.23
CA ASP A 26 -11.10 22.31 -6.43
C ASP A 26 -11.00 22.01 -4.92
N GLU A 27 -11.37 20.79 -4.50
CA GLU A 27 -11.17 20.30 -3.12
C GLU A 27 -9.68 20.33 -2.74
N ALA A 28 -8.80 19.77 -3.58
CA ALA A 28 -7.37 19.73 -3.31
C ALA A 28 -6.78 21.15 -3.19
N VAL A 29 -7.12 22.06 -4.10
CA VAL A 29 -6.68 23.46 -4.04
C VAL A 29 -7.18 24.14 -2.77
N ALA A 30 -8.47 23.98 -2.44
CA ALA A 30 -9.06 24.55 -1.24
C ALA A 30 -8.41 24.02 0.05
N ASN A 31 -8.01 22.74 0.06
CA ASN A 31 -7.29 22.15 1.19
C ASN A 31 -5.86 22.69 1.29
N ILE A 32 -5.12 22.77 0.19
CA ILE A 32 -3.74 23.31 0.18
C ILE A 32 -3.70 24.75 0.68
N LEU A 33 -4.69 25.56 0.32
CA LEU A 33 -4.82 26.94 0.80
C LEU A 33 -5.09 27.04 2.32
N LYS A 34 -5.56 25.97 2.95
CA LYS A 34 -5.83 25.87 4.39
C LYS A 34 -4.72 25.17 5.18
N ASP A 35 -3.66 24.69 4.51
CA ASP A 35 -2.56 24.01 5.18
C ASP A 35 -1.90 24.94 6.22
N GLU A 36 -1.62 24.40 7.41
CA GLU A 36 -0.87 25.08 8.47
C GLU A 36 0.64 24.89 8.21
N THR A 37 1.26 25.84 7.49
CA THR A 37 2.64 25.73 7.01
C THR A 37 3.71 26.11 8.04
N THR A 38 3.31 26.53 9.24
CA THR A 38 4.26 26.86 10.32
C THR A 38 5.14 25.65 10.65
N GLY A 39 6.45 25.83 10.53
CA GLY A 39 7.45 24.79 10.76
C GLY A 39 7.84 23.97 9.52
N GLU A 40 7.12 24.15 8.41
CA GLU A 40 7.52 23.50 7.17
C GLU A 40 8.73 24.18 6.53
N ASP A 41 9.50 23.39 5.80
CA ASP A 41 10.56 23.86 4.93
C ASP A 41 9.94 24.44 3.65
N LEU A 42 9.95 25.77 3.53
CA LEU A 42 9.28 26.48 2.43
C LEU A 42 9.90 26.20 1.06
N GLU A 43 11.19 25.87 0.99
CA GLU A 43 11.83 25.45 -0.26
C GLU A 43 11.27 24.08 -0.70
N VAL A 44 11.27 23.11 0.21
CA VAL A 44 10.73 21.76 -0.04
C VAL A 44 9.25 21.84 -0.38
N ARG A 45 8.48 22.67 0.35
CA ARG A 45 7.05 22.91 0.07
C ARG A 45 6.83 23.46 -1.32
N ARG A 46 7.57 24.50 -1.71
CA ARG A 46 7.45 25.10 -3.05
C ARG A 46 7.67 24.05 -4.14
N VAL A 47 8.74 23.26 -4.03
CA VAL A 47 9.04 22.18 -4.99
C VAL A 47 7.92 21.12 -4.99
N ALA A 48 7.39 20.74 -3.84
CA ALA A 48 6.31 19.78 -3.73
C ALA A 48 5.00 20.27 -4.37
N VAL A 49 4.63 21.54 -4.15
CA VAL A 49 3.45 22.17 -4.75
C VAL A 49 3.61 22.28 -6.28
N GLU A 50 4.77 22.74 -6.76
CA GLU A 50 5.06 22.84 -8.19
C GLU A 50 5.07 21.47 -8.89
N ALA A 51 5.62 20.45 -8.23
CA ALA A 51 5.63 19.09 -8.75
C ALA A 51 4.23 18.47 -8.84
N LEU A 52 3.38 18.73 -7.83
CA LEU A 52 1.99 18.28 -7.80
C LEU A 52 1.15 18.97 -8.88
N GLY A 53 1.37 20.28 -9.10
CA GLY A 53 0.69 21.06 -10.14
C GLY A 53 -0.82 21.17 -9.91
N ASP A 54 -1.60 20.95 -10.97
CA ASP A 54 -3.07 20.99 -10.96
C ASP A 54 -3.72 19.65 -10.54
N ARG A 55 -2.91 18.68 -10.13
CA ARG A 55 -3.40 17.33 -9.82
C ARG A 55 -4.07 17.33 -8.45
N ALA A 56 -5.29 16.77 -8.41
CA ALA A 56 -5.97 16.48 -7.16
C ALA A 56 -5.19 15.41 -6.38
N GLY A 57 -4.50 15.83 -5.32
CA GLY A 57 -3.61 14.95 -4.59
C GLY A 57 -2.97 15.57 -3.36
N THR A 58 -2.04 14.84 -2.79
CA THR A 58 -1.29 15.20 -1.59
C THR A 58 0.13 14.65 -1.67
N VAL A 59 1.05 15.34 -1.00
CA VAL A 59 2.48 14.99 -0.95
C VAL A 59 2.95 15.08 0.50
N VAL A 60 3.67 14.07 0.96
CA VAL A 60 4.42 14.09 2.22
C VAL A 60 5.89 13.94 1.90
N VAL A 61 6.72 14.86 2.42
CA VAL A 61 8.18 14.79 2.31
C VAL A 61 8.79 14.79 3.70
N MET A 62 9.61 13.78 4.01
CA MET A 62 10.25 13.66 5.33
C MET A 62 11.65 13.05 5.26
N SER A 63 12.44 13.27 6.31
CA SER A 63 13.73 12.64 6.53
C SER A 63 13.55 11.21 7.07
N PRO A 64 14.06 10.17 6.38
CA PRO A 64 14.01 8.81 6.90
C PRO A 64 14.91 8.62 8.12
N LYS A 65 15.96 9.44 8.25
CA LYS A 65 16.97 9.32 9.31
C LYS A 65 16.51 9.86 10.66
N THR A 66 15.72 10.93 10.62
CA THR A 66 15.38 11.71 11.80
C THR A 66 13.88 11.71 12.13
N GLY A 67 13.02 11.37 11.16
CA GLY A 67 11.57 11.49 11.32
C GLY A 67 11.08 12.93 11.11
N GLN A 68 11.97 13.89 10.85
CA GLN A 68 11.58 15.26 10.56
C GLN A 68 10.74 15.29 9.28
N VAL A 69 9.53 15.81 9.39
CA VAL A 69 8.68 16.13 8.26
C VAL A 69 9.14 17.49 7.72
N TYR A 70 9.44 17.57 6.43
CA TYR A 70 9.84 18.83 5.80
C TYR A 70 8.61 19.59 5.31
N THR A 71 7.65 18.89 4.70
CA THR A 71 6.38 19.50 4.27
C THR A 71 5.29 18.46 4.13
N VAL A 72 4.05 18.89 4.32
CA VAL A 72 2.85 18.15 3.94
C VAL A 72 1.98 19.07 3.08
N VAL A 73 1.81 18.72 1.81
CA VAL A 73 0.94 19.44 0.86
C VAL A 73 -0.42 18.77 0.85
N ASN A 74 -1.50 19.54 1.05
CA ASN A 74 -2.86 19.03 1.27
C ASN A 74 -2.90 18.17 2.55
N GLN A 75 -2.67 18.83 3.69
CA GLN A 75 -2.62 18.24 5.03
C GLN A 75 -3.91 17.50 5.40
N ASP A 76 -5.06 17.98 4.92
CA ASP A 76 -6.34 17.34 5.15
C ASP A 76 -6.35 15.90 4.59
N TRP A 77 -5.92 15.73 3.33
CA TRP A 77 -5.80 14.39 2.74
C TRP A 77 -4.63 13.60 3.34
N ALA A 78 -3.47 14.22 3.56
CA ALA A 78 -2.29 13.52 4.07
C ALA A 78 -2.44 12.96 5.49
N ILE A 79 -3.19 13.64 6.36
CA ILE A 79 -3.19 13.39 7.80
C ILE A 79 -4.55 12.87 8.26
N ARG A 80 -5.65 13.40 7.73
CA ARG A 80 -7.00 13.14 8.25
C ARG A 80 -7.78 12.09 7.46
N LYS A 81 -7.32 11.75 6.25
CA LYS A 81 -8.03 10.85 5.35
C LYS A 81 -7.25 9.54 5.13
N GLY A 82 -7.94 8.43 5.34
CA GLY A 82 -7.46 7.10 4.94
C GLY A 82 -7.70 6.87 3.45
N PHE A 83 -6.73 6.27 2.77
CA PHE A 83 -6.83 5.80 1.40
C PHE A 83 -6.47 4.34 1.32
N LYS A 84 -7.08 3.63 0.37
CA LYS A 84 -6.66 2.27 0.04
C LYS A 84 -5.19 2.30 -0.40
N PRO A 85 -4.28 1.50 0.20
CA PRO A 85 -2.85 1.53 -0.16
C PRO A 85 -2.58 0.97 -1.57
N CYS A 86 -3.56 0.35 -2.21
CA CYS A 86 -3.40 -0.32 -3.50
C CYS A 86 -2.18 -1.27 -3.45
N SER A 87 -1.42 -1.36 -4.54
CA SER A 87 -0.19 -2.16 -4.62
C SER A 87 0.98 -1.70 -3.74
N THR A 88 0.90 -0.57 -3.02
CA THR A 88 1.95 -0.21 -2.05
C THR A 88 1.99 -1.16 -0.86
N ILE A 89 0.88 -1.86 -0.57
CA ILE A 89 0.81 -2.89 0.48
C ILE A 89 1.75 -4.08 0.21
N LYS A 90 2.17 -4.27 -1.05
CA LYS A 90 3.10 -5.35 -1.43
C LYS A 90 4.45 -5.24 -0.72
N LEU A 91 4.81 -4.06 -0.20
CA LEU A 91 5.98 -3.91 0.68
C LEU A 91 5.79 -4.64 2.01
N VAL A 92 4.58 -4.59 2.60
CA VAL A 92 4.21 -5.35 3.80
C VAL A 92 4.20 -6.84 3.49
N SER A 93 3.52 -7.23 2.41
CA SER A 93 3.41 -8.64 2.01
C SER A 93 4.76 -9.27 1.66
N GLY A 94 5.64 -8.51 0.99
CA GLY A 94 7.00 -8.95 0.68
C GLY A 94 7.86 -9.10 1.93
N LEU A 95 7.80 -8.15 2.87
CA LEU A 95 8.52 -8.26 4.13
C LEU A 95 8.04 -9.45 4.96
N ALA A 96 6.72 -9.60 5.10
CA ALA A 96 6.12 -10.72 5.81
C ALA A 96 6.48 -12.05 5.14
N GLY A 97 6.41 -12.13 3.81
CA GLY A 97 6.80 -13.33 3.08
C GLY A 97 8.24 -13.75 3.31
N LEU A 98 9.18 -12.78 3.35
CA LEU A 98 10.58 -13.06 3.68
C LEU A 98 10.75 -13.50 5.14
N ALA A 99 10.14 -12.76 6.08
CA ALA A 99 10.29 -13.03 7.50
C ALA A 99 9.67 -14.37 7.95
N GLU A 100 8.62 -14.80 7.27
CA GLU A 100 7.95 -16.07 7.52
C GLU A 100 8.50 -17.23 6.68
N ASN A 101 9.60 -17.02 5.95
CA ASN A 101 10.23 -18.01 5.06
C ASN A 101 9.28 -18.56 3.96
N VAL A 102 8.26 -17.79 3.60
CA VAL A 102 7.35 -18.07 2.47
C VAL A 102 8.04 -17.72 1.15
N ILE A 103 8.80 -16.62 1.14
CA ILE A 103 9.68 -16.26 0.05
C ILE A 103 11.06 -16.80 0.40
N ASP A 104 11.62 -17.65 -0.48
CA ASP A 104 12.99 -18.12 -0.34
C ASP A 104 13.93 -16.90 -0.33
N PRO A 105 14.76 -16.72 0.72
CA PRO A 105 15.75 -15.67 0.77
C PRO A 105 16.60 -15.68 -0.51
N LEU A 106 17.13 -16.84 -0.91
CA LEU A 106 18.06 -16.94 -2.03
C LEU A 106 17.39 -16.91 -3.40
N GLN A 107 16.05 -16.91 -3.54
CA GLN A 107 15.49 -17.19 -4.87
C GLN A 107 14.08 -16.74 -5.26
N THR A 108 13.94 -16.79 -6.58
CA THR A 108 12.76 -16.76 -7.45
C THR A 108 11.62 -17.68 -6.99
N VAL A 109 10.39 -17.17 -6.95
CA VAL A 109 9.19 -17.97 -6.62
C VAL A 109 8.52 -18.45 -7.90
N ASN A 110 8.19 -19.75 -7.94
CA ASN A 110 7.37 -20.30 -9.01
C ASN A 110 5.88 -20.16 -8.66
N ILE A 111 5.08 -19.59 -9.56
CA ILE A 111 3.63 -19.41 -9.38
C ILE A 111 2.90 -20.29 -10.39
N GLY A 112 2.38 -21.43 -9.95
CA GLY A 112 1.40 -22.24 -10.70
C GLY A 112 1.97 -23.18 -11.77
N THR A 113 1.08 -23.60 -12.68
CA THR A 113 1.29 -24.70 -13.66
C THR A 113 1.59 -24.25 -15.09
N SER A 114 1.70 -22.94 -15.33
CA SER A 114 2.09 -22.37 -16.63
C SER A 114 3.29 -21.42 -16.44
N SER A 115 4.35 -21.67 -17.20
CA SER A 115 5.75 -21.36 -16.90
C SER A 115 6.12 -19.87 -16.83
N TYR A 116 6.11 -19.27 -15.63
CA TYR A 116 6.97 -18.10 -15.33
C TYR A 116 7.52 -18.20 -13.91
N ARG A 117 8.85 -18.09 -13.79
CA ARG A 117 9.53 -17.93 -12.50
C ARG A 117 9.79 -16.44 -12.31
N LEU A 118 9.01 -15.78 -11.46
CA LEU A 118 9.24 -14.39 -11.05
C LEU A 118 9.90 -14.37 -9.68
N ASP A 119 10.96 -13.60 -9.52
CA ASP A 119 11.51 -13.36 -8.19
C ASP A 119 10.86 -12.18 -7.52
N LEU A 120 11.19 -11.98 -6.25
CA LEU A 120 10.69 -10.84 -5.48
C LEU A 120 11.07 -9.51 -6.13
N THR A 121 12.22 -9.43 -6.79
CA THR A 121 12.73 -8.21 -7.43
C THR A 121 11.82 -7.81 -8.59
N ASP A 122 11.63 -8.70 -9.55
CA ASP A 122 10.77 -8.41 -10.71
C ASP A 122 9.29 -8.33 -10.32
N SER A 123 8.84 -9.11 -9.32
CA SER A 123 7.46 -9.03 -8.83
C SER A 123 7.15 -7.69 -8.17
N LEU A 124 8.10 -7.12 -7.42
CA LEU A 124 7.97 -5.76 -6.88
C LEU A 124 8.04 -4.72 -8.01
N ALA A 125 8.97 -4.87 -8.96
CA ALA A 125 9.19 -3.93 -10.05
C ALA A 125 7.95 -3.78 -10.96
N PHE A 126 7.38 -4.92 -11.36
CA PHE A 126 6.19 -4.99 -12.21
C PHE A 126 4.89 -5.08 -11.41
N SER A 127 4.95 -5.05 -10.08
CA SER A 127 3.75 -5.07 -9.24
C SER A 127 2.86 -6.29 -9.52
N ASN A 128 3.44 -7.49 -9.63
CA ASN A 128 2.68 -8.69 -10.04
C ASN A 128 1.68 -9.13 -8.96
N ASN A 129 0.38 -9.12 -9.27
CA ASN A 129 -0.65 -9.44 -8.28
C ASN A 129 -0.63 -10.91 -7.89
N ALA A 130 -0.51 -11.82 -8.86
CA ALA A 130 -0.52 -13.26 -8.61
C ALA A 130 0.58 -13.70 -7.64
N TYR A 131 1.78 -13.11 -7.73
CA TYR A 131 2.88 -13.35 -6.81
C TYR A 131 2.48 -13.01 -5.37
N PHE A 132 2.02 -11.78 -5.13
CA PHE A 132 1.69 -11.31 -3.79
C PHE A 132 0.39 -11.89 -3.23
N GLN A 133 -0.52 -12.35 -4.10
CA GLN A 133 -1.69 -13.14 -3.73
C GLN A 133 -1.27 -14.50 -3.18
N LYS A 134 -0.36 -15.20 -3.88
CA LYS A 134 0.19 -16.47 -3.42
C LYS A 134 0.92 -16.31 -2.09
N VAL A 135 1.87 -15.36 -2.03
CA VAL A 135 2.63 -15.08 -0.79
C VAL A 135 1.69 -14.73 0.36
N GLY A 136 0.71 -13.84 0.15
CA GLY A 136 -0.21 -13.46 1.21
C GLY A 136 -1.12 -14.60 1.68
N GLY A 137 -1.57 -15.45 0.77
CA GLY A 137 -2.34 -16.65 1.11
C GLY A 137 -1.55 -17.63 1.98
N GLU A 138 -0.25 -17.79 1.72
CA GLU A 138 0.65 -18.65 2.49
C GLU A 138 1.08 -18.04 3.83
N VAL A 139 1.32 -16.72 3.88
CA VAL A 139 1.62 -15.99 5.13
C VAL A 139 0.40 -15.98 6.06
N GLY A 140 -0.80 -15.81 5.52
CA GLY A 140 -2.05 -15.75 6.27
C GLY A 140 -2.37 -14.37 6.85
N PHE A 141 -3.64 -14.20 7.25
CA PHE A 141 -4.21 -12.93 7.67
C PHE A 141 -3.53 -12.32 8.91
N ASP A 142 -3.42 -13.10 9.99
CA ASP A 142 -2.97 -12.59 11.29
C ASP A 142 -1.55 -12.04 11.21
N LYS A 143 -0.66 -12.77 10.54
CA LYS A 143 0.73 -12.36 10.32
C LYS A 143 0.80 -11.12 9.44
N LEU A 144 0.06 -11.06 8.32
CA LEU A 144 0.02 -9.86 7.47
C LEU A 144 -0.41 -8.61 8.26
N MET A 145 -1.41 -8.75 9.13
CA MET A 145 -1.87 -7.64 9.98
C MET A 145 -0.86 -7.29 11.08
N ASP A 146 -0.15 -8.27 11.64
CA ASP A 146 0.95 -8.02 12.58
C ASP A 146 2.07 -7.21 11.92
N TYR A 147 2.56 -7.62 10.74
CA TYR A 147 3.57 -6.87 9.99
C TYR A 147 3.08 -5.48 9.58
N ALA A 148 1.82 -5.32 9.18
CA ALA A 148 1.23 -4.01 8.87
C ALA A 148 1.28 -3.08 10.10
N ARG A 149 0.90 -3.57 11.29
CA ARG A 149 0.93 -2.81 12.54
C ARG A 149 2.36 -2.50 13.00
N LYS A 150 3.28 -3.47 12.87
CA LYS A 150 4.71 -3.31 13.15
C LYS A 150 5.32 -2.18 12.29
N LEU A 151 4.93 -2.10 11.03
CA LEU A 151 5.31 -1.03 10.09
C LEU A 151 4.58 0.30 10.28
N GLY A 152 3.69 0.41 11.28
CA GLY A 152 3.03 1.68 11.61
C GLY A 152 1.64 1.88 11.01
N LEU A 153 1.10 0.92 10.25
CA LEU A 153 -0.21 1.04 9.64
C LEU A 153 -1.34 0.74 10.64
N GLY A 154 -2.52 1.35 10.43
CA GLY A 154 -3.71 1.12 11.27
C GLY A 154 -3.69 1.77 12.65
N GLN A 155 -2.76 2.69 12.89
CA GLN A 155 -2.65 3.48 14.11
C GLN A 155 -2.07 4.88 13.81
N PRO A 156 -2.35 5.90 14.63
CA PRO A 156 -1.72 7.21 14.45
C PRO A 156 -0.19 7.10 14.48
N THR A 157 0.48 7.78 13.57
CA THR A 157 1.94 7.83 13.53
C THR A 157 2.49 8.58 14.75
N GLY A 158 1.72 9.53 15.29
CA GLY A 158 2.13 10.42 16.38
C GLY A 158 2.65 11.75 15.87
N ILE A 159 2.42 12.09 14.59
CA ILE A 159 2.74 13.40 14.06
C ILE A 159 2.09 14.49 14.91
N ASN A 160 2.84 15.56 15.18
CA ASN A 160 2.40 16.72 15.96
C ASN A 160 1.43 17.62 15.16
N HIS A 161 0.37 17.00 14.64
CA HIS A 161 -0.70 17.63 13.89
C HIS A 161 -2.05 17.13 14.40
N ARG A 162 -3.05 18.03 14.39
CA ARG A 162 -4.39 17.71 14.90
C ARG A 162 -5.15 16.78 13.96
N PHE A 163 -6.02 15.98 14.57
CA PHE A 163 -6.98 15.11 13.88
C PHE A 163 -6.33 14.06 12.97
N GLU A 164 -5.17 13.54 13.38
CA GLU A 164 -4.55 12.41 12.69
C GLU A 164 -5.50 11.20 12.65
N SER A 165 -5.77 10.72 11.45
CA SER A 165 -6.56 9.51 11.26
C SER A 165 -5.69 8.28 11.55
N PRO A 166 -6.20 7.30 12.31
CA PRO A 166 -5.49 6.04 12.52
C PRO A 166 -5.46 5.17 11.24
N GLY A 167 -6.22 5.52 10.21
CA GLY A 167 -6.53 4.60 9.12
C GLY A 167 -7.44 3.47 9.60
N ARG A 168 -7.47 2.36 8.87
CA ARG A 168 -8.28 1.19 9.18
C ARG A 168 -7.61 -0.09 8.66
N LEU A 169 -7.40 -1.05 9.55
CA LEU A 169 -7.06 -2.41 9.17
C LEU A 169 -8.28 -3.32 9.35
N PRO A 170 -8.51 -4.31 8.47
CA PRO A 170 -9.57 -5.28 8.66
C PRO A 170 -9.33 -6.10 9.94
N VAL A 171 -10.42 -6.48 10.62
CA VAL A 171 -10.37 -7.32 11.83
C VAL A 171 -10.35 -8.81 11.52
N PHE A 172 -10.84 -9.20 10.34
CA PHE A 172 -10.88 -10.58 9.89
C PHE A 172 -10.97 -10.66 8.36
N LYS A 173 -10.22 -11.59 7.76
CA LYS A 173 -10.33 -12.02 6.37
C LYS A 173 -10.06 -13.52 6.29
N GLN A 174 -10.70 -14.20 5.34
CA GLN A 174 -10.53 -15.63 5.10
C GLN A 174 -10.48 -15.97 3.62
N GLY A 175 -9.85 -17.10 3.32
CA GLY A 175 -9.72 -17.63 1.96
C GLY A 175 -9.12 -16.60 1.00
N TYR A 176 -9.70 -16.53 -0.21
CA TYR A 176 -9.19 -15.67 -1.28
C TYR A 176 -9.19 -14.17 -0.95
N ALA A 177 -9.97 -13.73 0.04
CA ALA A 177 -9.97 -12.33 0.45
C ALA A 177 -8.63 -11.89 1.07
N ILE A 178 -7.86 -12.83 1.66
CA ILE A 178 -6.50 -12.58 2.16
C ILE A 178 -5.56 -12.26 0.99
N ASN A 179 -5.70 -12.99 -0.12
CA ASN A 179 -4.89 -12.81 -1.32
C ASN A 179 -5.10 -11.42 -1.92
N HIS A 180 -6.35 -10.98 -2.06
CA HIS A 180 -6.63 -9.66 -2.62
C HIS A 180 -6.20 -8.54 -1.67
N MET A 181 -6.33 -8.73 -0.36
CA MET A 181 -5.82 -7.82 0.66
C MET A 181 -4.29 -7.68 0.57
N SER A 182 -3.56 -8.78 0.40
CA SER A 182 -2.08 -8.78 0.36
C SER A 182 -1.49 -8.19 -0.94
N SER A 183 -2.23 -8.21 -2.05
CA SER A 183 -1.75 -7.64 -3.32
C SER A 183 -2.35 -6.26 -3.65
N HIS A 184 -3.63 -6.04 -3.35
CA HIS A 184 -4.37 -4.83 -3.71
C HIS A 184 -4.70 -3.93 -2.52
N GLY A 185 -4.50 -4.39 -1.29
CA GLY A 185 -4.80 -3.59 -0.10
C GLY A 185 -6.29 -3.48 0.17
N ASP A 186 -7.09 -4.47 -0.25
CA ASP A 186 -8.54 -4.49 -0.01
C ASP A 186 -8.86 -4.37 1.49
N ASP A 187 -9.87 -3.55 1.78
CA ASP A 187 -10.37 -3.26 3.14
C ASP A 187 -9.36 -2.66 4.11
N ILE A 188 -8.20 -2.23 3.60
CA ILE A 188 -7.21 -1.44 4.32
C ILE A 188 -7.36 0.03 3.91
N GLU A 189 -7.30 0.92 4.89
CA GLU A 189 -7.15 2.36 4.70
C GLU A 189 -5.93 2.85 5.47
N VAL A 190 -5.07 3.60 4.80
CA VAL A 190 -3.87 4.19 5.40
C VAL A 190 -3.75 5.65 4.99
N THR A 191 -3.21 6.48 5.86
CA THR A 191 -2.92 7.87 5.54
C THR A 191 -1.62 7.98 4.74
N PRO A 192 -1.45 9.01 3.90
CA PRO A 192 -0.18 9.28 3.22
C PRO A 192 1.01 9.46 4.19
N VAL A 193 0.78 9.99 5.40
CA VAL A 193 1.82 10.05 6.44
C VAL A 193 2.20 8.66 6.97
N GLN A 194 1.23 7.74 7.11
CA GLN A 194 1.55 6.33 7.43
C GLN A 194 2.39 5.65 6.32
N LEU A 195 2.09 5.91 5.05
CA LEU A 195 2.90 5.40 3.93
C LEU A 195 4.33 5.95 3.96
N ALA A 196 4.48 7.24 4.23
CA ALA A 196 5.79 7.88 4.37
C ALA A 196 6.56 7.29 5.58
N SER A 197 5.90 7.10 6.72
CA SER A 197 6.50 6.50 7.91
C SER A 197 6.92 5.03 7.68
N MET A 198 6.10 4.24 6.99
CA MET A 198 6.43 2.87 6.59
C MET A 198 7.68 2.87 5.68
N THR A 199 7.72 3.71 4.66
CA THR A 199 8.88 3.78 3.76
C THR A 199 10.13 4.34 4.43
N SER A 200 9.97 5.29 5.36
CA SER A 200 11.05 5.75 6.24
C SER A 200 11.66 4.59 7.04
N THR A 201 10.81 3.74 7.62
CA THR A 201 11.24 2.55 8.38
C THR A 201 12.05 1.60 7.50
N LEU A 202 11.64 1.38 6.25
CA LEU A 202 12.41 0.53 5.32
C LEU A 202 13.74 1.18 4.92
N ALA A 203 13.75 2.50 4.72
CA ALA A 203 14.94 3.24 4.30
C ALA A 203 16.00 3.39 5.41
N ASN A 204 15.60 3.43 6.68
CA ASN A 204 16.49 3.72 7.80
C ASN A 204 16.97 2.49 8.60
N GLY A 205 16.77 1.30 8.05
CA GLY A 205 17.16 0.05 8.69
C GLY A 205 16.20 -0.41 9.79
N GLY A 206 14.90 -0.23 9.59
CA GLY A 206 13.87 -0.82 10.46
C GLY A 206 13.53 -0.01 11.70
N LYS A 207 13.86 1.28 11.77
CA LYS A 207 13.48 2.13 12.92
C LYS A 207 12.17 2.84 12.62
N VAL A 208 11.11 2.49 13.33
CA VAL A 208 9.83 3.19 13.22
C VAL A 208 9.96 4.49 14.00
N LEU A 209 10.11 5.59 13.28
CA LEU A 209 10.24 6.92 13.86
C LEU A 209 8.87 7.57 14.03
N VAL A 210 8.73 8.42 15.04
CA VAL A 210 7.59 9.34 15.14
C VAL A 210 7.83 10.49 14.16
N PRO A 211 7.00 10.66 13.11
CA PRO A 211 7.12 11.80 12.21
C PRO A 211 6.86 13.08 13.00
N HIS A 212 7.63 14.14 12.75
CA HIS A 212 7.47 15.38 13.51
C HIS A 212 7.80 16.62 12.68
N LEU A 213 6.95 17.64 12.76
CA LEU A 213 7.09 18.92 12.10
C LEU A 213 7.53 19.99 13.13
N PRO A 214 8.82 20.37 13.20
CA PRO A 214 9.28 21.38 14.16
C PRO A 214 8.64 22.73 13.84
N ARG A 215 7.89 23.34 14.77
CA ARG A 215 7.08 24.55 14.53
C ARG A 215 7.87 25.84 14.66
N THR A 216 8.99 25.82 15.39
CA THR A 216 9.85 27.00 15.58
C THR A 216 11.30 26.71 15.17
N PRO A 217 12.11 27.74 14.84
CA PRO A 217 13.54 27.58 14.62
C PRO A 217 14.25 26.90 15.80
N GLU A 218 13.86 27.21 17.03
CA GLU A 218 14.43 26.63 18.24
C GLU A 218 14.08 25.14 18.38
N GLU A 219 12.85 24.74 18.04
CA GLU A 219 12.46 23.33 17.96
C GLU A 219 13.25 22.60 16.88
N ASN A 220 13.48 23.24 15.73
CA ASN A 220 14.26 22.67 14.64
C ASN A 220 15.74 22.46 15.04
N VAL A 221 16.35 23.43 15.73
CA VAL A 221 17.73 23.30 16.26
C VAL A 221 17.83 22.21 17.33
N ARG A 222 16.80 22.09 18.18
CA ARG A 222 16.76 21.05 19.22
C ARG A 222 16.15 19.74 18.75
N PHE A 223 15.90 19.59 17.45
CA PHE A 223 15.20 18.43 16.92
C PHE A 223 15.97 17.15 17.23
N LYS A 224 15.30 16.20 17.87
CA LYS A 224 15.84 14.89 18.18
C LYS A 224 14.93 13.83 17.59
N ARG A 225 15.54 12.86 16.92
CA ARG A 225 14.80 11.69 16.43
C ARG A 225 14.15 10.96 17.60
N GLU A 226 12.88 10.63 17.46
CA GLU A 226 12.15 9.78 18.40
C GLU A 226 11.87 8.42 17.75
N VAL A 227 12.39 7.35 18.36
CA VAL A 227 12.18 5.98 17.91
C VAL A 227 11.00 5.42 18.68
N LYS A 228 9.88 5.18 17.97
CA LYS A 228 8.67 4.57 18.55
C LYS A 228 8.88 3.09 18.85
N ARG A 229 9.54 2.38 17.95
CA ARG A 229 9.93 0.97 18.08
C ARG A 229 10.99 0.61 17.03
N ASP A 230 11.75 -0.43 17.32
CA ASP A 230 12.50 -1.15 16.29
C ASP A 230 11.59 -2.20 15.64
N LEU A 231 11.74 -2.36 14.34
CA LEU A 231 11.10 -3.40 13.57
C LEU A 231 11.83 -4.71 13.87
N ASP A 232 11.15 -5.61 14.56
CA ASP A 232 11.66 -6.95 14.90
C ASP A 232 11.65 -7.86 13.66
N VAL A 233 12.47 -7.51 12.67
CA VAL A 233 12.72 -8.27 11.45
C VAL A 233 14.20 -8.16 11.08
N SER A 234 14.73 -9.19 10.42
CA SER A 234 16.10 -9.15 9.92
C SER A 234 16.30 -7.99 8.94
N GLN A 235 17.39 -7.26 9.13
CA GLN A 235 17.83 -6.22 8.19
C GLN A 235 18.11 -6.78 6.80
N ASP A 236 18.46 -8.07 6.71
CA ASP A 236 18.60 -8.78 5.44
C ASP A 236 17.27 -8.82 4.68
N HIS A 237 16.15 -9.05 5.36
CA HIS A 237 14.82 -9.06 4.72
C HIS A 237 14.45 -7.69 4.16
N VAL A 238 14.73 -6.61 4.90
CA VAL A 238 14.50 -5.24 4.41
C VAL A 238 15.37 -4.97 3.19
N ARG A 239 16.66 -5.36 3.21
CA ARG A 239 17.58 -5.19 2.07
C ARG A 239 17.15 -5.98 0.83
N ARG A 240 16.48 -7.12 0.99
CA ARG A 240 15.97 -7.93 -0.14
C ARG A 240 14.80 -7.28 -0.88
N LEU A 241 14.09 -6.32 -0.28
CA LEU A 241 13.03 -5.54 -0.97
C LEU A 241 13.62 -4.46 -1.89
N VAL A 242 14.78 -3.92 -1.52
CA VAL A 242 15.38 -2.74 -2.16
C VAL A 242 15.63 -2.94 -3.66
N PRO A 243 16.21 -4.06 -4.15
CA PRO A 243 16.38 -4.27 -5.58
C PRO A 243 15.06 -4.18 -6.36
N GLY A 244 13.97 -4.74 -5.83
CA GLY A 244 12.66 -4.67 -6.48
C GLY A 244 12.08 -3.25 -6.49
N MET A 245 12.31 -2.49 -5.42
CA MET A 245 11.92 -1.08 -5.34
C MET A 245 12.71 -0.18 -6.30
N ILE A 246 14.00 -0.47 -6.51
CA ILE A 246 14.83 0.20 -7.53
C ILE A 246 14.37 -0.24 -8.93
N GLY A 247 14.13 -1.53 -9.13
CA GLY A 247 13.66 -2.08 -10.40
C GLY A 247 12.34 -1.45 -10.84
N ALA A 248 11.43 -1.17 -9.89
CA ALA A 248 10.20 -0.42 -10.17
C ALA A 248 10.48 0.92 -10.85
N VAL A 249 11.50 1.65 -10.40
CA VAL A 249 11.88 2.96 -10.96
C VAL A 249 12.67 2.82 -12.25
N ASN A 250 13.65 1.92 -12.30
CA ASN A 250 14.57 1.81 -13.44
C ASN A 250 13.90 1.21 -14.67
N TYR A 251 13.06 0.19 -14.50
CA TYR A 251 12.50 -0.56 -15.63
C TYR A 251 11.05 -1.00 -15.44
N GLY A 252 10.47 -0.82 -14.26
CA GLY A 252 9.12 -1.25 -13.92
C GLY A 252 8.06 -0.15 -13.96
N THR A 253 7.14 -0.22 -13.00
CA THR A 253 5.91 0.60 -12.90
C THR A 253 6.15 2.08 -12.55
N ALA A 254 7.30 2.42 -12.00
CA ALA A 254 7.63 3.73 -11.43
C ALA A 254 8.61 4.56 -12.28
N LYS A 255 8.76 4.29 -13.58
CA LYS A 255 9.69 4.99 -14.50
C LYS A 255 9.65 6.52 -14.45
N GLY A 256 8.50 7.10 -14.12
CA GLY A 256 8.37 8.56 -13.95
C GLY A 256 9.28 9.15 -12.85
N ALA A 257 9.69 8.33 -11.88
CA ALA A 257 10.59 8.71 -10.80
C ALA A 257 12.09 8.55 -11.14
N TYR A 258 12.44 8.02 -12.32
CA TYR A 258 13.82 7.77 -12.69
C TYR A 258 14.66 9.04 -12.70
N ASP A 259 15.91 8.89 -12.25
CA ASP A 259 16.92 9.94 -12.21
C ASP A 259 18.29 9.34 -12.55
N PRO A 260 19.01 9.86 -13.56
CA PRO A 260 20.33 9.34 -13.94
C PRO A 260 21.45 9.65 -12.93
N ILE A 261 21.25 10.62 -12.01
CA ILE A 261 22.31 11.07 -11.08
C ILE A 261 22.10 10.62 -9.63
N GLN A 262 20.96 10.00 -9.31
CA GLN A 262 20.70 9.39 -8.01
C GLN A 262 19.81 8.16 -8.13
N THR A 263 20.02 7.16 -7.28
CA THR A 263 19.17 5.97 -7.25
C THR A 263 17.95 6.24 -6.37
N VAL A 264 16.76 6.08 -6.95
CA VAL A 264 15.47 6.14 -6.24
C VAL A 264 14.94 4.73 -6.07
N ALA A 265 14.45 4.40 -4.87
CA ALA A 265 13.72 3.17 -4.60
C ALA A 265 12.28 3.51 -4.21
N GLY A 266 11.30 2.84 -4.80
CA GLY A 266 9.90 3.06 -4.43
C GLY A 266 8.95 1.98 -4.88
N LYS A 267 7.66 2.16 -4.55
CA LYS A 267 6.58 1.28 -4.98
C LYS A 267 5.35 2.09 -5.37
N THR A 268 4.81 1.78 -6.53
CA THR A 268 3.53 2.31 -7.03
C THR A 268 2.33 1.60 -6.41
N GLY A 269 1.20 2.30 -6.41
CA GLY A 269 -0.12 1.74 -6.21
C GLY A 269 -1.10 2.31 -7.22
N SER A 270 -1.82 1.45 -7.91
CA SER A 270 -2.94 1.82 -8.77
C SER A 270 -4.15 1.00 -8.36
N CYS A 271 -5.27 1.64 -8.04
CA CYS A 271 -6.53 0.94 -7.76
C CYS A 271 -7.73 1.90 -7.80
N ARG A 272 -8.94 1.34 -7.87
CA ARG A 272 -10.17 2.10 -7.62
C ARG A 272 -10.45 2.18 -6.12
N GLY A 273 -10.84 3.37 -5.66
CA GLY A 273 -11.20 3.62 -4.27
C GLY A 273 -11.92 4.95 -4.15
N GLN A 274 -12.87 5.04 -3.20
CA GLN A 274 -13.59 6.29 -2.90
C GLN A 274 -14.21 6.96 -4.15
N GLY A 275 -14.81 6.16 -5.03
CA GLY A 275 -15.52 6.62 -6.23
C GLY A 275 -14.65 7.02 -7.43
N SER A 276 -13.31 6.98 -7.32
CA SER A 276 -12.39 7.36 -8.41
C SER A 276 -11.21 6.40 -8.51
N TRP A 277 -10.29 6.67 -9.43
CA TRP A 277 -8.98 6.03 -9.38
C TRP A 277 -8.08 6.69 -8.35
N LEU A 278 -7.19 5.89 -7.78
CA LEU A 278 -6.12 6.29 -6.90
C LEU A 278 -4.79 5.95 -7.55
N GLY A 279 -3.88 6.91 -7.57
CA GLY A 279 -2.49 6.74 -7.97
C GLY A 279 -1.57 7.05 -6.80
N LEU A 280 -0.88 6.05 -6.29
CA LEU A 280 0.00 6.16 -5.14
C LEU A 280 1.44 5.90 -5.56
N PHE A 281 2.38 6.57 -4.92
CA PHE A 281 3.79 6.21 -4.98
C PHE A 281 4.44 6.59 -3.65
N THR A 282 5.11 5.62 -3.02
CA THR A 282 5.97 5.89 -1.86
C THR A 282 7.39 5.46 -2.18
N SER A 283 8.35 6.30 -1.82
CA SER A 283 9.74 6.18 -2.26
C SER A 283 10.72 6.83 -1.31
N TYR A 284 11.99 6.45 -1.45
CA TYR A 284 13.10 7.14 -0.84
C TYR A 284 14.28 7.28 -1.80
N ALA A 285 15.06 8.35 -1.62
CA ALA A 285 16.30 8.58 -2.33
C ALA A 285 17.26 9.48 -1.53
N PRO A 286 18.56 9.45 -1.83
CA PRO A 286 19.27 8.39 -2.58
C PRO A 286 19.23 7.05 -1.84
N VAL A 287 19.29 5.91 -2.54
CA VAL A 287 19.20 4.59 -1.86
C VAL A 287 20.38 4.32 -0.91
N ASN A 288 21.56 4.73 -1.31
CA ASN A 288 22.82 4.49 -0.61
C ASN A 288 23.00 5.35 0.65
N ASP A 289 22.45 6.56 0.65
CA ASP A 289 22.40 7.44 1.82
C ASP A 289 21.03 8.14 1.88
N PRO A 290 19.97 7.48 2.38
CA PRO A 290 18.61 8.00 2.32
C PRO A 290 18.45 9.37 2.97
N GLN A 291 18.15 10.39 2.17
CA GLN A 291 17.91 11.76 2.66
C GLN A 291 16.42 12.12 2.70
N LEU A 292 15.65 11.62 1.73
CA LEU A 292 14.26 12.01 1.54
C LEU A 292 13.37 10.79 1.30
N VAL A 293 12.29 10.71 2.05
CA VAL A 293 11.11 9.92 1.72
C VAL A 293 10.07 10.84 1.11
N VAL A 294 9.48 10.40 0.00
CA VAL A 294 8.38 11.08 -0.68
C VAL A 294 7.23 10.11 -0.85
N SER A 295 6.07 10.47 -0.31
CA SER A 295 4.80 9.77 -0.52
C SER A 295 3.81 10.69 -1.25
N VAL A 296 3.28 10.21 -2.37
CA VAL A 296 2.32 10.92 -3.20
C VAL A 296 1.06 10.09 -3.34
N VAL A 297 -0.10 10.73 -3.16
CA VAL A 297 -1.41 10.16 -3.47
C VAL A 297 -2.16 11.10 -4.40
N LEU A 298 -2.58 10.59 -5.54
CA LEU A 298 -3.36 11.28 -6.57
C LEU A 298 -4.74 10.65 -6.70
N ARG A 299 -5.74 11.45 -7.02
CA ARG A 299 -7.13 11.00 -7.09
C ARG A 299 -7.88 11.75 -8.18
N ASN A 300 -8.28 11.04 -9.24
CA ASN A 300 -9.17 11.51 -10.31
C ASN A 300 -9.52 10.31 -11.21
N SER A 301 -10.19 10.53 -12.34
CA SER A 301 -10.53 9.46 -13.28
C SER A 301 -9.34 8.78 -13.97
N GLY A 302 -8.20 9.46 -14.09
CA GLY A 302 -6.99 8.96 -14.74
C GLY A 302 -5.83 8.69 -13.77
N ALA A 303 -6.05 8.76 -12.46
CA ALA A 303 -4.97 8.67 -11.48
C ALA A 303 -4.37 7.27 -11.48
N ARG A 304 -3.04 7.17 -11.55
CA ARG A 304 -2.28 5.91 -11.58
C ARG A 304 -0.96 6.11 -10.86
N GLY A 305 -0.39 5.02 -10.35
CA GLY A 305 0.89 5.02 -9.67
C GLY A 305 2.01 5.64 -10.51
N LYS A 306 2.02 5.41 -11.84
CA LYS A 306 2.99 6.03 -12.76
C LYS A 306 2.98 7.57 -12.74
N TYR A 307 1.80 8.19 -12.55
CA TYR A 307 1.70 9.65 -12.45
C TYR A 307 2.13 10.14 -11.07
N ALA A 308 1.85 9.39 -10.00
CA ALA A 308 2.35 9.70 -8.67
C ALA A 308 3.89 9.58 -8.60
N ALA A 309 4.46 8.57 -9.27
CA ALA A 309 5.91 8.41 -9.44
C ALA A 309 6.53 9.59 -10.21
N ALA A 310 5.86 10.08 -11.26
CA ALA A 310 6.32 11.26 -11.99
C ALA A 310 6.35 12.53 -11.10
N VAL A 311 5.37 12.71 -10.21
CA VAL A 311 5.36 13.80 -9.22
C VAL A 311 6.55 13.66 -8.26
N ALA A 312 6.76 12.48 -7.67
CA ALA A 312 7.89 12.24 -6.78
C ALA A 312 9.25 12.45 -7.47
N GLY A 313 9.39 12.00 -8.73
CA GLY A 313 10.60 12.23 -9.53
C GLY A 313 10.91 13.72 -9.72
N LYS A 314 9.89 14.56 -9.95
CA LYS A 314 10.08 16.02 -10.02
C LYS A 314 10.57 16.58 -8.69
N ILE A 315 10.06 16.07 -7.57
CA ILE A 315 10.49 16.50 -6.22
C ILE A 315 11.95 16.13 -5.99
N TYR A 316 12.35 14.88 -6.26
CA TYR A 316 13.74 14.46 -6.11
C TYR A 316 14.71 15.28 -6.96
N ARG A 317 14.37 15.54 -8.23
CA ARG A 317 15.19 16.37 -9.12
C ARG A 317 15.25 17.83 -8.64
N GLY A 318 14.13 18.40 -8.21
CA GLY A 318 14.06 19.77 -7.71
C GLY A 318 14.82 19.99 -6.42
N LEU A 319 15.01 18.94 -5.61
CA LEU A 319 15.70 18.98 -4.32
C LEU A 319 17.11 18.37 -4.34
N ASN A 320 17.59 17.96 -5.51
CA ASN A 320 18.85 17.23 -5.67
C ASN A 320 20.07 18.02 -5.16
N GLN A 321 20.07 19.35 -5.29
CA GLN A 321 21.20 20.17 -4.80
C GLN A 321 21.40 20.07 -3.29
N ARG A 322 20.33 19.84 -2.52
CA ARG A 322 20.35 19.83 -1.06
C ARG A 322 20.36 18.41 -0.48
N PHE A 323 19.66 17.48 -1.14
CA PHE A 323 19.43 16.13 -0.63
C PHE A 323 19.86 15.01 -1.58
N GLY A 324 20.41 15.36 -2.74
CA GLY A 324 20.88 14.38 -3.72
C GLY A 324 22.19 13.69 -3.32
N THR A 325 22.69 12.85 -4.21
CA THR A 325 23.98 12.16 -4.04
C THR A 325 25.11 13.20 -3.95
N ARG A 326 25.96 13.12 -2.91
CA ARG A 326 27.09 14.05 -2.77
C ARG A 326 28.19 13.71 -3.79
N PRO A 327 28.85 14.70 -4.41
CA PRO A 327 30.03 14.45 -5.23
C PRO A 327 31.10 13.69 -4.44
N GLY A 328 31.57 12.56 -4.96
CA GLY A 328 32.56 11.70 -4.27
C GLY A 328 31.98 10.73 -3.25
N SER A 329 30.68 10.78 -2.93
CA SER A 329 30.00 9.68 -2.25
C SER A 329 29.61 8.62 -3.29
N THR A 330 30.60 7.97 -3.87
CA THR A 330 30.42 6.63 -4.42
C THR A 330 30.67 5.65 -3.27
N PRO A 331 29.65 5.22 -2.51
CA PRO A 331 29.86 4.16 -1.54
C PRO A 331 30.30 2.90 -2.28
N ALA A 332 31.16 2.11 -1.65
CA ALA A 332 31.60 0.79 -2.12
C ALA A 332 30.44 -0.15 -2.52
N MET A 333 29.20 0.17 -2.12
CA MET A 333 27.97 -0.50 -2.58
C MET A 333 27.63 -0.31 -4.07
N LEU A 334 28.17 0.70 -4.77
CA LEU A 334 28.00 0.85 -6.23
C LEU A 334 28.69 -0.26 -7.03
N ALA A 335 29.56 -1.06 -6.38
CA ALA A 335 30.15 -2.25 -6.98
C ALA A 335 29.24 -3.50 -6.89
N ASN A 336 28.10 -3.43 -6.19
CA ASN A 336 27.17 -4.55 -6.06
C ASN A 336 25.98 -4.39 -7.02
N ASP A 337 25.66 -5.48 -7.72
CA ASP A 337 24.49 -5.69 -8.61
C ASP A 337 23.14 -5.23 -8.02
N MET A 338 23.05 -5.02 -6.70
CA MET A 338 21.85 -4.60 -5.99
C MET A 338 21.35 -3.19 -6.33
N LEU A 339 22.23 -2.26 -6.71
CA LEU A 339 21.85 -0.87 -7.02
C LEU A 339 21.49 -0.64 -8.49
N ALA A 340 21.83 -1.58 -9.36
CA ALA A 340 21.51 -1.54 -10.79
C ALA A 340 20.85 -2.86 -11.23
N PRO A 341 19.74 -3.28 -10.59
CA PRO A 341 19.04 -4.48 -11.01
C PRO A 341 18.63 -4.32 -12.47
N ARG A 342 18.88 -5.37 -13.26
CA ARG A 342 18.40 -5.48 -14.63
C ARG A 342 17.17 -6.38 -14.63
N PRO A 343 16.16 -6.10 -15.46
CA PRO A 343 15.03 -6.99 -15.58
C PRO A 343 15.56 -8.37 -16.02
N LYS A 344 15.20 -9.44 -15.29
CA LYS A 344 15.52 -10.81 -15.72
C LYS A 344 14.54 -11.32 -16.79
N ILE A 345 13.61 -10.46 -17.17
CA ILE A 345 12.52 -10.72 -18.09
C ILE A 345 12.66 -9.75 -19.27
N ASP A 346 12.33 -10.21 -20.47
CA ASP A 346 12.26 -9.37 -21.66
C ASP A 346 11.31 -8.17 -21.41
N PRO A 347 11.75 -6.91 -21.64
CA PRO A 347 10.93 -5.71 -21.52
C PRO A 347 9.59 -5.75 -22.30
N ALA A 348 9.52 -6.44 -23.44
CA ALA A 348 8.26 -6.59 -24.18
C ALA A 348 7.26 -7.48 -23.42
N ARG A 349 7.76 -8.53 -22.75
CA ARG A 349 6.99 -9.45 -21.91
C ARG A 349 6.65 -8.85 -20.54
N ALA A 350 7.46 -7.91 -20.07
CA ALA A 350 7.27 -7.22 -18.80
C ALA A 350 5.96 -6.40 -18.74
N ALA A 351 5.54 -5.80 -19.86
CA ALA A 351 4.24 -5.13 -19.98
C ALA A 351 3.08 -6.12 -19.81
N GLU A 352 3.23 -7.36 -20.30
CA GLU A 352 2.23 -8.44 -20.11
C GLU A 352 2.16 -8.93 -18.66
N ILE A 353 3.15 -8.64 -17.82
CA ILE A 353 3.26 -9.11 -16.43
C ILE A 353 2.87 -8.02 -15.43
N SER A 354 2.92 -6.76 -15.86
CA SER A 354 2.47 -5.61 -15.08
C SER A 354 0.93 -5.59 -15.02
N ASP A 355 0.38 -5.90 -13.85
CA ASP A 355 -1.06 -5.89 -13.67
C ASP A 355 -1.64 -4.48 -13.44
N GLU A 356 -0.78 -3.46 -13.23
CA GLU A 356 -1.24 -2.06 -13.10
C GLU A 356 -1.76 -1.46 -14.42
N GLU A 357 -1.45 -2.05 -15.58
CA GLU A 357 -1.96 -1.62 -16.89
C GLU A 357 -3.18 -2.44 -17.34
N LYS A 358 -3.36 -3.68 -16.85
CA LYS A 358 -4.50 -4.54 -17.21
C LYS A 358 -5.80 -4.18 -16.51
N ASP A 359 -5.72 -3.56 -15.33
CA ASP A 359 -6.89 -3.05 -14.61
C ASP A 359 -7.59 -1.88 -15.38
N ASP A 360 -6.97 -1.36 -16.44
CA ASP A 360 -7.55 -0.35 -17.33
C ASP A 360 -8.62 -0.94 -18.28
N ASP A 361 -8.46 -2.18 -18.76
CA ASP A 361 -9.32 -2.78 -19.80
C ASP A 361 -10.63 -3.33 -19.25
N ALA A 362 -10.64 -3.88 -18.02
CA ALA A 362 -11.84 -4.40 -17.38
C ALA A 362 -12.90 -3.31 -17.07
N ALA A 363 -12.52 -2.03 -17.13
CA ALA A 363 -13.41 -0.89 -16.89
C ALA A 363 -13.93 -0.24 -18.19
N SER A 364 -13.45 -0.67 -19.36
CA SER A 364 -13.96 -0.24 -20.67
C SER A 364 -14.90 -1.25 -21.32
N GLY A 365 -15.04 -2.44 -20.71
CA GLY A 365 -16.00 -3.46 -21.10
C GLY A 365 -17.43 -2.97 -20.95
N ASP A 366 -18.06 -2.76 -22.10
CA ASP A 366 -19.47 -2.45 -22.30
C ASP A 366 -20.35 -3.38 -21.43
N THR A 367 -20.89 -2.87 -20.32
CA THR A 367 -21.93 -3.58 -19.56
C THR A 367 -23.25 -3.44 -20.30
N SER A 368 -23.38 -4.13 -21.43
CA SER A 368 -24.61 -4.27 -22.19
C SER A 368 -25.15 -5.71 -22.18
N ASP A 369 -24.75 -6.53 -21.22
CA ASP A 369 -25.46 -7.79 -20.92
C ASP A 369 -26.45 -7.57 -19.78
N ALA A 370 -27.70 -7.33 -20.19
CA ALA A 370 -28.86 -7.29 -19.34
C ALA A 370 -29.00 -8.61 -18.57
N TYR A 371 -29.08 -8.50 -17.24
CA TYR A 371 -29.71 -9.50 -16.40
C TYR A 371 -31.17 -9.65 -16.84
N VAL A 372 -31.47 -10.66 -17.66
CA VAL A 372 -32.83 -11.09 -17.92
C VAL A 372 -33.13 -12.23 -16.96
N VAL A 373 -33.91 -11.91 -15.94
CA VAL A 373 -34.66 -12.87 -15.15
C VAL A 373 -35.77 -13.39 -16.06
N SER A 374 -35.77 -14.67 -16.40
CA SER A 374 -36.91 -15.31 -17.08
C SER A 374 -37.46 -16.42 -16.20
N GLU A 375 -38.67 -16.18 -15.72
CA GLU A 375 -39.57 -17.10 -15.04
C GLU A 375 -39.81 -18.37 -15.88
N ALA A 376 -39.83 -19.52 -15.22
CA ALA A 376 -40.16 -20.79 -15.84
C ALA A 376 -41.68 -21.02 -15.78
N THR A 377 -42.34 -20.92 -16.93
CA THR A 377 -43.64 -21.57 -17.18
C THR A 377 -43.46 -22.58 -18.30
N GLY A 378 -43.76 -23.84 -18.03
CA GLY A 378 -43.57 -24.94 -18.96
C GLY A 378 -44.68 -25.08 -20.00
N SER A 379 -44.34 -25.76 -21.11
CA SER A 379 -45.16 -26.79 -21.75
C SER A 379 -44.46 -27.31 -23.01
N ASP A 380 -44.64 -28.59 -23.26
CA ASP A 380 -44.06 -29.44 -24.30
C ASP A 380 -44.33 -28.99 -25.75
N ALA A 381 -43.39 -29.28 -26.67
CA ALA A 381 -43.65 -30.12 -27.85
C ALA A 381 -42.44 -30.24 -28.82
N GLN A 382 -42.26 -31.48 -29.25
CA GLN A 382 -41.41 -32.10 -30.29
C GLN A 382 -41.10 -31.31 -31.57
N GLY A 383 -39.93 -31.58 -32.18
CA GLY A 383 -39.79 -31.54 -33.64
C GLY A 383 -38.41 -31.22 -34.26
N THR A 384 -37.53 -32.22 -34.33
CA THR A 384 -36.61 -32.55 -35.45
C THR A 384 -35.48 -31.62 -35.95
N THR A 385 -34.25 -32.11 -35.68
CA THR A 385 -33.07 -32.31 -36.56
C THR A 385 -32.30 -31.14 -37.20
N GLY A 386 -31.02 -31.03 -36.80
CA GLY A 386 -29.94 -30.40 -37.55
C GLY A 386 -28.60 -30.50 -36.79
N GLN A 387 -27.73 -31.43 -37.20
CA GLN A 387 -26.45 -31.76 -36.56
C GLN A 387 -25.40 -30.62 -36.63
N SER A 388 -24.69 -30.37 -35.54
CA SER A 388 -23.24 -30.12 -35.59
C SER A 388 -22.56 -30.46 -34.25
N ASN A 389 -21.43 -31.16 -34.35
CA ASN A 389 -20.68 -31.78 -33.26
C ASN A 389 -19.83 -30.75 -32.50
N VAL A 390 -20.06 -30.61 -31.18
CA VAL A 390 -19.05 -30.10 -30.24
C VAL A 390 -19.04 -30.99 -29.00
N LYS A 391 -17.94 -31.73 -28.80
CA LYS A 391 -17.66 -32.54 -27.61
C LYS A 391 -17.58 -31.62 -26.38
N LYS A 392 -18.59 -31.65 -25.51
CA LYS A 392 -18.53 -31.10 -24.15
C LYS A 392 -18.19 -32.22 -23.17
N THR A 393 -16.99 -32.18 -22.59
CA THR A 393 -16.61 -33.05 -21.48
C THR A 393 -17.12 -32.43 -20.18
N ALA A 394 -18.34 -32.77 -19.77
CA ALA A 394 -18.87 -32.41 -18.46
C ALA A 394 -18.32 -33.39 -17.41
N LYS A 395 -17.47 -32.90 -16.49
CA LYS A 395 -17.15 -33.62 -15.25
C LYS A 395 -18.28 -33.38 -14.24
N THR A 396 -19.01 -34.44 -13.93
CA THR A 396 -19.99 -34.54 -12.86
C THR A 396 -19.36 -34.17 -11.51
N ILE A 397 -19.85 -33.12 -10.85
CA ILE A 397 -19.53 -32.84 -9.45
C ILE A 397 -20.57 -33.54 -8.58
N TYR A 398 -20.12 -34.54 -7.82
CA TYR A 398 -20.90 -35.24 -6.81
C TYR A 398 -21.15 -34.29 -5.62
N ARG A 399 -22.42 -34.01 -5.31
CA ARG A 399 -22.83 -33.30 -4.08
C ARG A 399 -22.98 -34.33 -2.95
N PRO A 400 -22.22 -34.27 -1.86
CA PRO A 400 -22.55 -35.03 -0.66
C PRO A 400 -23.70 -34.36 0.08
N THR A 401 -24.67 -35.18 0.47
CA THR A 401 -25.83 -34.84 1.30
C THR A 401 -25.38 -34.55 2.73
N PHE A 402 -25.79 -33.40 3.28
CA PHE A 402 -25.58 -33.06 4.69
C PHE A 402 -26.67 -33.74 5.53
N SER A 403 -26.25 -34.61 6.45
CA SER A 403 -27.09 -35.15 7.52
C SER A 403 -27.02 -34.24 8.75
N THR A 404 -28.18 -33.86 9.26
CA THR A 404 -28.36 -33.04 10.46
C THR A 404 -28.36 -33.92 11.72
N THR A 405 -27.29 -33.88 12.50
CA THR A 405 -27.31 -34.14 13.96
C THR A 405 -26.13 -33.40 14.62
N PRO A 406 -26.35 -32.62 15.69
CA PRO A 406 -25.27 -31.95 16.40
C PRO A 406 -24.63 -32.90 17.42
N ASN A 407 -23.33 -33.15 17.25
CA ASN A 407 -22.52 -33.91 18.21
C ASN A 407 -21.96 -32.92 19.25
N VAL A 408 -22.47 -32.99 20.48
CA VAL A 408 -22.04 -32.18 21.63
C VAL A 408 -20.84 -32.86 22.30
N PRO A 409 -19.67 -32.21 22.43
CA PRO A 409 -18.60 -32.71 23.29
C PRO A 409 -18.94 -32.46 24.76
N ALA A 410 -18.82 -33.50 25.58
CA ALA A 410 -19.03 -33.45 27.02
C ALA A 410 -18.09 -32.44 27.70
N VAL A 411 -18.68 -31.56 28.51
CA VAL A 411 -17.98 -30.62 29.40
C VAL A 411 -17.66 -31.34 30.70
N THR A 412 -16.38 -31.50 31.01
CA THR A 412 -15.91 -31.94 32.33
C THR A 412 -15.96 -30.76 33.30
N PRO A 413 -16.58 -30.87 34.49
CA PRO A 413 -16.68 -29.75 35.42
C PRO A 413 -15.38 -29.53 36.20
N THR A 414 -14.87 -28.30 36.16
CA THR A 414 -13.79 -27.81 37.03
C THR A 414 -14.34 -27.56 38.44
N PRO A 415 -13.68 -28.01 39.53
CA PRO A 415 -14.10 -27.69 40.88
C PRO A 415 -13.76 -26.24 41.26
N ALA A 416 -14.69 -25.55 41.93
CA ALA A 416 -14.49 -24.25 42.56
C ALA A 416 -13.55 -24.33 43.78
N PRO A 417 -12.88 -23.23 44.17
CA PRO A 417 -11.79 -23.25 45.14
C PRO A 417 -12.28 -23.36 46.59
N MET A 418 -11.60 -24.18 47.39
CA MET A 418 -11.75 -24.25 48.84
C MET A 418 -11.13 -23.01 49.50
N GLN A 419 -11.95 -22.33 50.31
CA GLN A 419 -11.49 -21.47 51.40
C GLN A 419 -10.77 -22.33 52.45
N ASN A 420 -9.62 -21.86 52.94
CA ASN A 420 -9.22 -22.20 54.30
C ASN A 420 -8.60 -21.00 55.02
N GLN A 421 -9.16 -20.74 56.19
CA GLN A 421 -8.76 -19.72 57.15
C GLN A 421 -7.63 -20.22 58.06
N ASN A 422 -7.16 -19.31 58.91
CA ASN A 422 -6.22 -19.44 60.03
C ASN A 422 -4.73 -19.40 59.67
N THR A 423 -3.85 -18.66 60.35
CA THR A 423 -3.93 -17.79 61.55
C THR A 423 -2.54 -17.14 61.71
N GLY A 424 -2.44 -15.96 62.33
CA GLY A 424 -1.25 -15.67 63.16
C GLY A 424 -0.57 -14.31 62.97
N THR A 425 -1.08 -13.32 63.70
CA THR A 425 -0.30 -12.39 64.55
C THR A 425 0.83 -11.54 63.95
N GLY A 426 0.64 -10.21 63.96
CA GLY A 426 1.78 -9.27 63.91
C GLY A 426 1.41 -7.81 63.67
N ARG A 427 0.77 -7.14 64.64
CA ARG A 427 0.78 -5.66 64.76
C ARG A 427 1.26 -5.31 66.17
N PRO A 428 2.12 -4.29 66.33
CA PRO A 428 1.66 -2.95 66.72
C PRO A 428 2.52 -1.85 66.05
N ARG A 429 2.28 -0.54 66.08
CA ARG A 429 1.29 0.37 66.69
C ARG A 429 1.41 1.70 65.94
N ARG A 430 0.31 2.43 65.86
CA ARG A 430 0.24 3.86 65.54
C ARG A 430 0.35 4.62 66.87
N VAL A 431 1.10 5.72 66.92
CA VAL A 431 0.97 6.75 67.96
C VAL A 431 0.77 8.10 67.25
N SER A 432 -0.15 8.86 67.82
CA SER A 432 -0.84 10.06 67.33
C SER A 432 -0.16 11.38 67.73
N ASP A 433 -0.41 12.38 66.89
CA ASP A 433 -0.72 13.79 67.16
C ASP A 433 0.21 14.74 67.93
N LYS A 434 0.60 15.81 67.18
CA LYS A 434 0.54 17.25 67.49
C LYS A 434 1.60 17.87 68.42
N PRO A 435 1.87 19.20 68.30
CA PRO A 435 0.91 20.33 68.45
C PRO A 435 0.19 20.82 67.19
#